data_AF-A0A381TWF6-F1
#
_entry.id   AF-A0A381TWF6-F1
#
_cell.length_a   1.000
_cell.length_b   1.000
_cell.length_c   1.000
_cell.angle_alpha   90.00
_cell.angle_beta   90.00
_cell.angle_gamma   90.00
#
_symmetry.space_group_name_H-M   'P 1'
#
loop_
_entity.id
_entity.type
_entity.pdbx_description
1 polymer ?
#
loop_
_entity_poly.entity_id
_entity_poly.type
_entity_poly.pdbx_seq_one_letter_code
_entity_poly.pdbx_strand_id
1 'polypeptide(L)'
;MRLDIKTTAITFGLIWGMGAVLMTGLANLIWPGYGQAFLDVVSSIYPGYHATASLGQVVAGALYGSLDGLIAGAVFAWLYNFVGARVQSNSS
;
A
#
# COMPACT_ATOMS: atom_id res chain seq x y z
N MET A 1 -15.42 14.91 11.49
CA MET A 1 -15.56 14.33 10.12
C MET A 1 -15.45 12.82 10.20
N ARG A 2 -16.04 12.08 9.26
CA ARG A 2 -15.99 10.60 9.23
C ARG A 2 -15.46 10.15 7.87
N LEU A 3 -14.47 9.26 7.88
CA LEU A 3 -13.94 8.64 6.67
C LEU A 3 -14.79 7.45 6.27
N ASP A 4 -15.07 7.31 4.97
CA ASP A 4 -15.67 6.10 4.43
C ASP A 4 -14.60 5.00 4.31
N ILE A 5 -14.81 3.88 5.01
CA ILE A 5 -13.80 2.81 5.11
C ILE A 5 -13.49 2.20 3.75
N LYS A 6 -14.51 1.97 2.91
CA LYS A 6 -14.32 1.33 1.60
C LYS A 6 -13.53 2.22 0.66
N THR A 7 -13.93 3.49 0.56
CA THR A 7 -13.29 4.46 -0.31
C THR A 7 -11.84 4.69 0.13
N THR A 8 -11.59 4.89 1.43
CA THR A 8 -10.23 5.03 1.95
C THR A 8 -9.37 3.80 1.71
N ALA A 9 -9.90 2.59 1.94
CA ALA A 9 -9.18 1.35 1.65
C ALA A 9 -8.77 1.27 0.17
N ILE A 10 -9.73 1.47 -0.76
CA ILE A 10 -9.46 1.40 -2.20
C ILE A 10 -8.41 2.44 -2.60
N THR A 11 -8.52 3.67 -2.11
CA THR A 11 -7.54 4.73 -2.40
C THR A 11 -6.14 4.34 -1.92
N PHE A 12 -5.98 3.82 -0.70
CA PHE A 12 -4.68 3.38 -0.21
C PHE A 12 -4.13 2.18 -1.01
N GLY A 13 -4.97 1.20 -1.35
CA GLY A 13 -4.58 0.06 -2.18
C GLY A 13 -4.10 0.46 -3.58
N LEU A 14 -4.73 1.48 -4.17
CA LEU A 14 -4.29 2.05 -5.45
C LEU A 14 -2.99 2.83 -5.30
N ILE A 15 -2.85 3.68 -4.29
CA ILE A 15 -1.63 4.48 -4.10
C ILE A 15 -0.43 3.59 -3.81
N TRP A 16 -0.56 2.64 -2.88
CA TRP A 16 0.56 1.80 -2.46
C TRP A 16 0.90 0.73 -3.50
N GLY A 17 -0.07 -0.11 -3.89
CA GLY A 17 0.17 -1.20 -4.83
C GLY A 17 0.40 -0.75 -6.26
N MET A 18 -0.52 0.07 -6.81
CA MET A 18 -0.46 0.48 -8.22
C MET A 18 0.42 1.71 -8.43
N GLY A 19 0.35 2.69 -7.53
CA GLY A 19 1.13 3.92 -7.64
C GLY A 19 2.60 3.73 -7.29
N ALA A 20 2.90 3.17 -6.12
CA ALA A 20 4.28 3.02 -5.67
C ALA A 20 4.94 1.73 -6.18
N VAL A 21 4.39 0.56 -5.83
CA VAL A 21 5.06 -0.73 -6.11
C VAL A 21 5.07 -1.08 -7.60
N LEU A 22 3.91 -1.03 -8.27
CA LEU A 22 3.82 -1.35 -9.70
C LEU A 22 4.64 -0.38 -10.56
N MET A 23 4.53 0.93 -10.35
CA MET A 23 5.28 1.90 -11.15
C MET A 23 6.79 1.79 -10.93
N THR A 24 7.23 1.59 -9.69
CA THR A 24 8.67 1.40 -9.41
C THR A 24 9.17 0.10 -10.03
N GLY A 25 8.39 -0.99 -9.94
CA GLY A 25 8.72 -2.26 -10.58
C GLY A 25 8.80 -2.17 -12.11
N LEU A 26 7.84 -1.49 -12.76
CA LEU A 26 7.86 -1.26 -14.20
C LEU A 26 9.03 -0.35 -14.62
N ALA A 27 9.32 0.69 -13.85
CA ALA A 27 10.48 1.54 -14.09
C ALA A 27 11.80 0.76 -13.96
N ASN A 28 11.91 -0.16 -12.98
CA ASN A 28 13.08 -1.02 -12.81
C ASN A 28 13.27 -2.01 -13.97
N LEU A 29 12.19 -2.46 -14.62
CA LEU A 29 12.28 -3.28 -15.85
C LEU A 29 12.89 -2.50 -17.02
N ILE A 30 12.59 -1.21 -17.14
CA ILE A 30 13.08 -0.34 -18.22
C ILE A 30 14.50 0.15 -17.91
N TRP A 31 14.73 0.52 -16.65
CA TRP A 31 16.00 1.06 -16.15
C TRP A 31 16.51 0.18 -15.00
N PRO A 32 17.36 -0.81 -15.29
CA PRO A 32 17.86 -1.73 -14.29
C PRO A 32 18.44 -1.02 -13.07
N GLY A 33 17.95 -1.37 -11.87
CA GLY A 33 18.36 -0.79 -10.60
C GLY A 33 17.56 0.45 -10.17
N TYR A 34 16.66 0.98 -11.00
CA TYR A 34 15.79 2.09 -10.61
C TYR A 34 14.92 1.69 -9.40
N GLY A 35 14.96 2.48 -8.33
CA GLY A 35 14.16 2.22 -7.12
C GLY A 35 14.52 0.94 -6.37
N GLN A 36 15.70 0.35 -6.62
CA GLN A 36 16.08 -0.95 -6.05
C GLN A 36 15.96 -0.99 -4.52
N ALA A 37 16.49 0.02 -3.81
CA ALA A 37 16.42 0.08 -2.36
C ALA A 37 14.96 0.05 -1.83
N PHE A 38 14.02 0.68 -2.56
CA PHE A 38 12.60 0.59 -2.21
C PHE A 38 12.05 -0.83 -2.45
N LEU A 39 12.37 -1.44 -3.59
CA LEU A 39 11.94 -2.80 -3.90
C LEU A 39 12.54 -3.84 -2.93
N ASP A 40 13.76 -3.62 -2.44
CA ASP A 40 14.38 -4.46 -1.41
C ASP A 40 13.62 -4.38 -0.08
N VAL A 41 13.17 -3.18 0.33
CA VAL A 41 12.27 -3.03 1.49
C VAL A 41 10.98 -3.80 1.26
N VAL A 42 10.37 -3.68 0.08
CA VAL A 42 9.14 -4.43 -0.27
C VAL A 42 9.39 -5.95 -0.20
N SER A 43 10.53 -6.43 -0.68
CA SER A 43 10.95 -7.85 -0.61
C SER A 43 11.17 -8.33 0.82
N SER A 44 11.55 -7.46 1.75
CA SER A 44 11.64 -7.82 3.17
C SER A 44 10.29 -8.03 3.85
N ILE A 45 9.21 -7.49 3.27
CA ILE A 45 7.85 -7.51 3.85
C ILE A 45 6.99 -8.59 3.21
N TYR A 46 7.14 -8.84 1.89
CA TYR A 46 6.25 -9.72 1.13
C TYR A 46 6.88 -11.08 0.82
N PRO A 47 6.43 -12.17 1.47
CA PRO A 47 7.00 -13.49 1.26
C PRO A 47 6.88 -13.97 -0.19
N GLY A 48 7.99 -14.48 -0.73
CA GLY A 48 8.06 -14.96 -2.11
C GLY A 48 8.17 -13.86 -3.18
N TYR A 49 8.08 -12.58 -2.78
CA TYR A 49 8.47 -11.48 -3.64
C TYR A 49 9.99 -11.26 -3.52
N HIS A 50 10.67 -11.28 -4.67
CA HIS A 50 12.08 -10.97 -4.80
C HIS A 50 12.21 -9.68 -5.60
N ALA A 51 13.04 -8.75 -5.14
CA ALA A 51 13.30 -7.47 -5.78
C ALA A 51 14.14 -7.61 -7.07
N THR A 52 13.75 -8.53 -7.95
CA THR A 52 14.39 -8.77 -9.24
C THR A 52 13.55 -8.17 -10.36
N ALA A 53 14.23 -7.62 -11.37
CA ALA A 53 13.61 -7.03 -12.55
C ALA A 53 12.95 -8.12 -13.42
N SER A 54 11.74 -8.54 -13.05
CA SER A 54 10.94 -9.47 -13.85
C SER A 54 9.45 -9.14 -13.78
N LEU A 55 8.73 -9.36 -14.89
CA LEU A 55 7.30 -9.05 -14.95
C LEU A 55 6.49 -9.81 -13.89
N GLY A 56 6.85 -11.07 -13.62
CA GLY A 56 6.22 -11.87 -12.58
C GLY A 56 6.37 -11.26 -11.18
N GLN A 57 7.56 -10.77 -10.86
CA GLN A 57 7.80 -10.10 -9.58
C GLN A 57 7.10 -8.74 -9.51
N VAL A 58 7.08 -7.97 -10.60
CA VAL A 58 6.32 -6.71 -10.67
C VAL A 58 4.83 -6.94 -10.37
N VAL A 59 4.22 -7.96 -10.98
CA VAL A 59 2.81 -8.31 -10.73
C VAL A 59 2.62 -8.80 -9.29
N ALA A 60 3.49 -9.69 -8.79
CA ALA A 60 3.41 -10.19 -7.42
C ALA A 60 3.49 -9.05 -6.39
N GLY A 61 4.47 -8.16 -6.54
CA GLY A 61 4.64 -6.99 -5.68
C GLY A 61 3.44 -6.05 -5.73
N ALA A 62 2.88 -5.79 -6.92
CA ALA A 62 1.69 -4.95 -7.07
C ALA A 62 0.45 -5.54 -6.37
N LEU A 63 0.24 -6.86 -6.47
CA LEU A 63 -0.87 -7.53 -5.79
C LEU A 63 -0.71 -7.48 -4.27
N TYR A 64 0.48 -7.79 -3.76
CA TYR A 64 0.76 -7.68 -2.33
C TYR A 64 0.61 -6.25 -1.84
N GLY A 65 1.22 -5.28 -2.52
CA GLY A 65 1.11 -3.86 -2.19
C GLY A 65 -0.33 -3.35 -2.23
N SER A 66 -1.15 -3.80 -3.18
CA SER A 66 -2.56 -3.40 -3.21
C SER A 66 -3.35 -3.99 -2.05
N LEU A 67 -3.12 -5.27 -1.72
CA LEU A 67 -3.78 -5.90 -0.57
C LEU A 67 -3.37 -5.24 0.75
N ASP A 68 -2.08 -4.98 0.93
CA ASP A 68 -1.52 -4.31 2.09
C ASP A 68 -2.09 -2.88 2.23
N GLY A 69 -2.12 -2.11 1.13
CA GLY A 69 -2.73 -0.78 1.10
C GLY A 69 -4.23 -0.80 1.40
N LEU A 70 -4.98 -1.77 0.87
CA LEU A 70 -6.41 -1.95 1.18
C LEU A 70 -6.62 -2.14 2.68
N ILE A 71 -5.84 -3.03 3.31
CA ILE A 71 -5.92 -3.31 4.73
C ILE A 71 -5.52 -2.09 5.55
N ALA A 72 -4.38 -1.47 5.23
CA ALA A 72 -3.88 -0.27 5.91
C ALA A 72 -4.90 0.88 5.86
N GLY A 73 -5.49 1.14 4.69
CA GLY A 73 -6.51 2.18 4.52
C GLY A 73 -7.80 1.88 5.29
N ALA A 74 -8.25 0.62 5.30
CA ALA A 74 -9.42 0.22 6.09
C ALA A 74 -9.19 0.41 7.60
N VAL A 75 -8.03 -0.04 8.09
CA VAL A 75 -7.63 0.12 9.50
C VAL A 75 -7.49 1.59 9.84
N PHE A 76 -6.86 2.39 8.98
CA PHE A 76 -6.71 3.83 9.18
C PHE A 76 -8.06 4.54 9.30
N ALA A 77 -8.98 4.30 8.35
CA ALA A 77 -10.32 4.90 8.38
C ALA A 77 -11.11 4.48 9.63
N TRP A 78 -11.02 3.21 10.02
CA TRP A 78 -11.65 2.71 11.24
C TRP A 78 -11.09 3.40 12.50
N LEU A 79 -9.77 3.45 12.66
CA LEU A 79 -9.11 4.08 13.81
C LEU A 79 -9.43 5.58 13.87
N TYR A 80 -9.34 6.29 12.74
CA TYR A 80 -9.67 7.71 12.66
C TYR A 80 -11.10 7.99 13.14
N ASN A 81 -12.05 7.20 12.66
CA ASN A 81 -13.46 7.32 13.05
C ASN A 81 -13.67 6.97 14.53
N PHE A 82 -12.99 5.94 15.04
CA PHE A 82 -13.10 5.51 16.43
C PHE A 82 -12.59 6.59 17.39
N VAL A 83 -11.38 7.10 17.16
CA VAL A 83 -10.80 8.18 17.98
C VAL A 83 -11.66 9.44 17.90
N GLY A 84 -12.10 9.81 16.68
CA GLY A 84 -12.97 10.96 16.47
C GLY A 84 -14.30 10.87 17.23
N ALA A 85 -14.90 9.69 17.34
CA ALA A 85 -16.12 9.47 18.10
C ALA A 85 -15.90 9.62 19.61
N ARG A 86 -14.78 9.08 20.13
CA ARG A 86 -14.42 9.17 21.56
C ARG A 86 -14.12 10.59 22.03
N VAL A 87 -13.48 11.39 21.19
CA VAL A 87 -13.21 12.80 21.52
C VAL A 87 -14.51 13.59 21.60
N GLN A 88 -15.45 13.40 20.67
CA GLN A 88 -16.74 14.09 20.70
C GLN A 88 -17.59 13.72 21.92
N SER A 89 -17.61 12.44 22.32
CA SER A 89 -18.38 12.01 23.49
C SER A 89 -17.89 12.59 24.82
N ASN A 90 -16.60 12.93 24.92
CA ASN A 90 -16.02 13.50 26.15
C ASN A 90 -16.21 15.03 26.24
N SER A 91 -16.63 15.68 25.16
CA SER A 91 -16.87 17.12 25.07
C SER A 91 -18.35 17.50 25.23
N SER A 92 -19.22 16.50 25.40
CA SER A 92 -20.68 16.62 25.53
C SER A 92 -21.10 16.40 26.97
#